data_AF-A0A7J3ALV5-F1
#
_entry.id   AF-A0A7J3ALV5-F1
#
_cell.length_a   1.000
_cell.length_b   1.000
_cell.length_c   1.000
_cell.angle_alpha   90.00
_cell.angle_beta   90.00
_cell.angle_gamma   90.00
#
_symmetry.space_group_name_H-M   'P 1'
#
loop_
_entity.id
_entity.type
_entity.pdbx_description
1 polymer ?
#
loop_
_entity_poly.entity_id
_entity_poly.type
_entity_poly.pdbx_seq_one_letter_code
_entity_poly.pdbx_strand_id
1 'polypeptide(L)'
;MSRPIYPRDVLNRLRWEEGKSLERAEIVILHRGAPGDRRTISGSEIVRIGQSFFETSETSIPYHRVLEIKYDGMTLFEKKKR
;
A
#
# COMPACT_ATOMS: atom_id res chain seq x y z
N MET A 1 -11.15 -18.28 -12.24
CA MET A 1 -10.18 -17.20 -12.54
C MET A 1 -9.98 -16.37 -11.28
N SER A 2 -8.79 -16.36 -10.70
CA SER A 2 -8.49 -15.45 -9.56
C SER A 2 -8.53 -14.01 -10.05
N ARG A 3 -9.30 -13.15 -9.36
CA ARG A 3 -9.35 -11.71 -9.67
C ARG A 3 -7.95 -11.09 -9.48
N PRO A 4 -7.52 -10.14 -10.34
CA PRO A 4 -6.31 -9.38 -10.09
C PRO A 4 -6.45 -8.63 -8.76
N ILE A 5 -5.44 -8.74 -7.90
CA ILE A 5 -5.39 -8.06 -6.61
C ILE A 5 -4.76 -6.68 -6.85
N TYR A 6 -5.48 -5.60 -6.55
CA TYR A 6 -4.95 -4.24 -6.64
C TYR A 6 -4.56 -3.70 -5.25
N PRO A 7 -3.66 -2.70 -5.17
CA PRO A 7 -3.29 -2.08 -3.90
C PRO A 7 -4.49 -1.62 -3.07
N ARG A 8 -5.48 -1.02 -3.74
CA ARG A 8 -6.71 -0.55 -3.10
C ARG A 8 -7.50 -1.66 -2.41
N ASP A 9 -7.59 -2.84 -3.04
CA ASP A 9 -8.33 -3.97 -2.48
C ASP A 9 -7.67 -4.47 -1.19
N VAL A 10 -6.33 -4.56 -1.19
CA VAL A 10 -5.56 -4.95 -0.01
C VAL A 10 -5.73 -3.93 1.11
N LEU A 11 -5.55 -2.64 0.84
CA LEU A 11 -5.68 -1.61 1.86
C LEU A 11 -7.11 -1.54 2.44
N ASN A 12 -8.14 -1.69 1.60
CA ASN A 12 -9.53 -1.77 2.09
C ASN A 12 -9.74 -3.02 2.97
N ARG A 13 -9.22 -4.18 2.56
CA ARG A 13 -9.30 -5.38 3.39
C ARG A 13 -8.64 -5.15 4.75
N LEU A 14 -7.44 -4.56 4.78
CA LEU A 14 -6.74 -4.26 6.03
C LEU A 14 -7.46 -3.22 6.91
N ARG A 15 -8.23 -2.32 6.31
CA ARG A 15 -8.97 -1.26 7.04
C ARG A 15 -10.27 -1.75 7.66
N TRP A 16 -10.97 -2.67 7.01
CA TRP A 16 -12.35 -3.02 7.37
C TRP A 16 -12.53 -4.45 7.86
N GLU A 17 -11.56 -5.35 7.64
CA GLU A 17 -11.66 -6.73 8.10
C GLU A 17 -11.35 -6.83 9.59
N GLU A 18 -12.25 -7.47 10.35
CA GLU A 18 -12.05 -7.69 11.79
C GLU A 18 -10.75 -8.45 12.07
N GLY A 19 -10.01 -8.00 13.08
CA GLY A 19 -8.73 -8.58 13.47
C GLY A 19 -7.54 -8.14 12.61
N LYS A 20 -7.75 -7.29 11.59
CA LYS A 20 -6.67 -6.63 10.84
C LYS A 20 -6.58 -5.15 11.19
N SER A 21 -5.38 -4.62 11.16
CA SER A 21 -5.15 -3.17 11.32
C SER A 21 -4.18 -2.67 10.26
N LEU A 22 -4.53 -1.55 9.61
CA LEU A 22 -3.61 -0.84 8.73
C LEU A 22 -2.29 -0.49 9.40
N GLU A 23 -2.27 -0.32 10.73
CA GLU A 23 -1.06 0.04 11.46
C GLU A 23 0.04 -1.02 11.40
N ARG A 24 -0.31 -2.28 11.12
CA ARG A 24 0.65 -3.39 10.95
C ARG A 24 1.10 -3.56 9.50
N ALA A 25 0.63 -2.68 8.60
CA ALA A 25 0.93 -2.74 7.19
C ALA A 25 2.13 -1.85 6.85
N GLU A 26 2.94 -2.31 5.90
CA GLU A 26 4.03 -1.54 5.31
C GLU A 26 3.80 -1.43 3.81
N ILE A 27 3.76 -0.20 3.29
CA ILE A 27 3.49 0.10 1.89
C ILE A 27 4.78 0.61 1.26
N VAL A 28 5.38 -0.18 0.36
CA VAL A 28 6.57 0.22 -0.38
C VAL A 28 6.14 0.91 -1.66
N ILE A 29 6.58 2.16 -1.84
CA ILE A 29 6.25 2.99 -3.00
C ILE A 29 7.49 3.37 -3.79
N LEU A 30 7.30 3.58 -5.09
CA LEU A 30 8.31 4.18 -5.96
C LEU A 30 8.43 5.68 -5.67
N HIS A 31 9.61 6.14 -5.29
CA HIS A 31 9.93 7.53 -5.00
C HIS A 31 11.16 7.97 -5.81
N ARG A 32 10.95 8.80 -6.83
CA ARG A 32 12.05 9.27 -7.71
C ARG A 32 12.99 10.19 -6.93
N GLY A 33 14.30 9.90 -6.96
CA GLY A 33 15.34 10.75 -6.36
C GLY A 33 15.90 10.28 -5.01
N ALA A 34 15.53 9.09 -4.52
CA ALA A 34 16.14 8.43 -3.37
C ALA A 34 17.05 7.26 -3.81
N PRO A 35 18.12 6.90 -3.09
CA PRO A 35 18.90 5.71 -3.42
C PRO A 35 18.00 4.46 -3.43
N GLY A 36 17.91 3.79 -4.58
CA GLY A 36 17.05 2.61 -4.78
C GLY A 36 15.60 2.90 -5.17
N ASP A 37 15.22 4.17 -5.37
CA ASP A 37 13.90 4.65 -5.83
C ASP A 37 12.69 4.16 -4.99
N ARG A 38 12.88 3.77 -3.73
CA ARG A 38 11.82 3.23 -2.87
C ARG A 38 11.68 4.01 -1.57
N ARG A 39 10.44 4.17 -1.10
CA ARG A 39 10.10 4.66 0.25
C ARG A 39 9.08 3.70 0.86
N THR A 40 9.26 3.35 2.13
CA THR A 40 8.26 2.61 2.91
C THR A 40 7.41 3.59 3.69
N ILE A 41 6.10 3.36 3.68
CA ILE A 41 5.09 4.15 4.40
C ILE A 41 4.37 3.21 5.35
N SER A 42 4.27 3.59 6.62
CA SER A 42 3.49 2.83 7.59
C SER A 42 2.01 2.97 7.26
N GLY A 43 1.24 1.88 7.32
CA GLY A 43 -0.19 1.96 7.10
C GLY A 43 -0.92 2.77 8.18
N SER A 44 -0.31 3.01 9.34
CA SER A 44 -0.80 3.96 10.34
C SER A 44 -0.81 5.42 9.86
N GLU A 45 -0.01 5.75 8.84
CA GLU A 45 -0.01 7.09 8.24
C GLU A 45 -1.19 7.30 7.27
N ILE A 46 -1.91 6.25 6.90
CA ILE A 46 -3.00 6.31 5.90
C ILE A 46 -4.28 6.86 6.55
N VAL A 47 -4.57 8.13 6.26
CA VAL A 47 -5.79 8.78 6.75
C VAL A 47 -7.01 8.44 5.87
N ARG A 48 -6.82 8.32 4.55
CA ARG A 48 -7.90 8.07 3.58
C ARG A 48 -7.50 7.12 2.46
N ILE A 49 -8.42 6.23 2.09
CA ILE A 49 -8.30 5.33 0.94
C ILE A 49 -9.26 5.84 -0.15
N GLY A 50 -8.69 6.45 -1.20
CA GLY A 50 -9.44 6.93 -2.36
C GLY A 50 -9.54 5.90 -3.48
N GLN A 51 -10.18 6.31 -4.59
CA GLN A 51 -10.37 5.43 -5.75
C GLN A 51 -9.05 5.13 -6.49
N SER A 52 -8.17 6.13 -6.64
CA SER A 52 -6.94 6.03 -7.45
C SER A 52 -5.65 6.29 -6.66
N PHE A 53 -5.78 6.68 -5.40
CA PHE A 53 -4.70 7.01 -4.48
C PHE A 53 -5.13 6.74 -3.04
N PHE A 54 -4.17 6.66 -2.13
CA PHE A 54 -4.40 6.82 -0.69
C PHE A 54 -3.73 8.11 -0.22
N GLU A 55 -4.15 8.62 0.92
CA GLU A 55 -3.66 9.88 1.48
C GLU A 55 -2.99 9.61 2.82
N THR A 56 -1.83 10.23 3.04
CA THR A 56 -1.25 10.42 4.36
C THR A 56 -1.55 11.83 4.85
N SER A 57 -1.13 12.14 6.08
CA SER A 57 -1.19 13.51 6.61
C SER A 57 -0.39 14.52 5.78
N GLU A 58 0.60 14.07 5.00
CA GLU A 58 1.49 14.94 4.22
C GLU A 58 1.08 15.05 2.75
N THR A 59 0.64 13.95 2.13
CA THR A 59 0.47 13.91 0.68
C THR A 59 -0.43 12.77 0.19
N SER A 60 -0.91 12.89 -1.05
CA SER A 60 -1.65 11.83 -1.74
C SER A 60 -0.71 10.98 -2.59
N ILE A 61 -0.83 9.65 -2.47
CA ILE A 61 0.04 8.68 -3.11
C ILE A 61 -0.76 7.82 -4.09
N PRO A 62 -0.50 7.93 -5.40
CA PRO A 62 -1.17 7.12 -6.42
C PRO A 62 -0.84 5.64 -6.32
N TYR A 63 -1.84 4.77 -6.52
CA TYR A 63 -1.63 3.31 -6.44
C TYR A 63 -0.65 2.75 -7.46
N HIS A 64 -0.48 3.41 -8.61
CA HIS A 64 0.49 2.98 -9.61
C HIS A 64 1.95 3.08 -9.10
N ARG A 65 2.19 3.84 -8.04
CA ARG A 65 3.49 3.93 -7.36
C ARG A 65 3.70 2.83 -6.32
N VAL A 66 2.66 2.14 -5.88
CA VAL A 66 2.79 1.04 -4.92
C VAL A 66 3.50 -0.13 -5.60
N LEU A 67 4.60 -0.56 -4.99
CA LEU A 67 5.42 -1.67 -5.41
C LEU A 67 5.12 -2.93 -4.60
N GLU A 68 4.87 -2.78 -3.31
CA GLU A 68 4.63 -3.89 -2.39
C GLU A 68 3.73 -3.43 -1.24
N ILE A 69 2.89 -4.34 -0.73
CA ILE A 69 2.19 -4.17 0.54
C ILE A 69 2.49 -5.40 1.40
N LYS A 70 3.07 -5.17 2.56
CA LYS A 70 3.34 -6.19 3.58
C LYS A 70 2.40 -6.01 4.77
N TYR A 71 2.12 -7.10 5.46
CA TYR A 71 1.36 -7.13 6.70
C TYR A 71 1.97 -8.17 7.62
N ASP A 72 2.43 -7.77 8.81
CA ASP A 72 3.15 -8.66 9.75
C ASP A 72 4.26 -9.48 9.05
N GLY A 73 5.03 -8.83 8.17
CA GLY A 73 6.11 -9.44 7.39
C GLY A 73 5.68 -10.28 6.17
N MET A 74 4.39 -10.51 5.97
CA MET A 74 3.86 -11.26 4.82
C MET A 74 3.49 -10.32 3.65
N THR A 75 3.99 -10.61 2.45
CA THR A 75 3.63 -9.85 1.24
C THR A 75 2.20 -10.18 0.79
N LEU A 76 1.30 -9.21 0.87
CA LEU A 76 -0.10 -9.32 0.41
C LEU A 76 -0.29 -8.82 -1.02
N PHE A 77 0.58 -7.92 -1.48
CA PHE A 77 0.61 -7.41 -2.83
C PHE A 77 2.05 -7.18 -3.26
N GLU A 78 2.37 -7.57 -4.49
CA GLU A 78 3.62 -7.22 -5.16
C GLU A 78 3.32 -6.83 -6.61
N LYS A 79 3.87 -5.70 -7.03
CA LYS A 79 3.79 -5.26 -8.41
C LYS A 79 4.75 -6.12 -9.24
N LYS A 80 4.18 -7.04 -10.03
CA LYS A 80 4.95 -7.83 -10.99
C LYS A 80 5.71 -6.89 -11.94
N LYS A 81 7.04 -7.04 -12.00
CA LYS A 81 7.83 -6.49 -13.10
C LYS A 81 7.49 -7.33 -14.33
N ARG A 82 6.98 -6.68 -15.38
CA ARG A 82 6.97 -7.26 -16.73
C ARG A 82 8.34 -7.13 -17.34
#